data_AF-A0A2N8K816-F1
#
_entry.id   AF-A0A2N8K816-F1
#
_cell.length_a   1.000
_cell.length_b   1.000
_cell.length_c   1.000
_cell.angle_alpha   90.00
_cell.angle_beta   90.00
_cell.angle_gamma   90.00
#
_symmetry.space_group_name_H-M   'P 1'
#
loop_
_entity.id
_entity.type
_entity.pdbx_description
1 polymer ?
#
loop_
_entity_poly.entity_id
_entity_poly.type
_entity_poly.pdbx_seq_one_letter_code
_entity_poly.pdbx_strand_id
1 'polypeptide(L)' 'LKDMCATGDYLVYITETRTMTPDEFDGFAANLLTSRDWLARKGGYLGQGRLCVEIHAPGRPYLYVDPSGSDFCRYIARLG' A
#
# COMPACT_ATOMS: atom_id res chain seq x y z
N LEU A 1 2.70 -25.53 -4.31
CA LEU A 1 3.24 -24.16 -4.17
C LEU A 1 3.28 -23.82 -2.69
N LYS A 2 4.47 -23.82 -2.06
CA LYS A 2 4.61 -23.46 -0.63
C LYS A 2 5.22 -22.06 -0.42
N ASP A 3 5.44 -21.30 -1.50
CA ASP A 3 6.14 -20.01 -1.48
C ASP A 3 5.30 -18.91 -2.17
N MET A 4 4.07 -18.67 -1.71
CA MET A 4 3.20 -17.62 -2.30
C MET A 4 3.26 -16.28 -1.57
N CYS A 5 4.15 -16.13 -0.59
CA CYS A 5 4.35 -14.88 0.15
C CYS A 5 5.84 -14.52 0.09
N ALA A 6 6.17 -13.44 -0.63
CA ALA A 6 7.51 -12.88 -0.65
C ALA A 6 7.58 -11.69 0.32
N THR A 7 8.58 -11.68 1.18
CA THR A 7 8.94 -10.55 2.04
C THR A 7 10.34 -10.09 1.67
N GLY A 8 10.63 -8.79 1.79
CA GLY A 8 11.97 -8.27 1.52
C GLY A 8 12.07 -6.78 1.84
N ASP A 9 13.31 -6.30 1.87
CA ASP A 9 13.62 -4.89 2.07
C ASP A 9 13.66 -4.19 0.71
N TYR A 10 12.86 -3.13 0.58
CA TYR A 10 12.75 -2.36 -0.66
C TYR A 10 12.90 -0.87 -0.36
N LEU A 11 13.53 -0.14 -1.28
CA LEU A 11 13.38 1.32 -1.30
C LEU A 11 11.92 1.66 -1.59
N VAL A 12 11.32 2.53 -0.78
CA VAL A 12 9.94 2.98 -0.96
C VAL A 12 9.95 4.42 -1.47
N TYR A 13 9.34 4.62 -2.63
CA TYR A 13 9.10 5.94 -3.19
C TYR A 13 7.63 6.29 -3.01
N ILE A 14 7.34 7.31 -2.20
CA ILE A 14 5.99 7.80 -2.00
C ILE A 14 5.58 8.62 -3.22
N THR A 15 4.54 8.20 -3.91
CA THR A 15 3.99 8.90 -5.08
C THR A 15 2.86 9.86 -4.71
N GLU A 16 2.15 9.58 -3.62
CA GLU A 16 1.16 10.44 -3.00
C GLU A 16 0.95 10.01 -1.52
N THR A 17 0.41 10.92 -0.72
CA THR A 17 -0.09 10.61 0.63
C THR A 17 -1.60 10.78 0.68
N ARG A 18 -2.29 9.78 1.24
CA ARG A 18 -3.73 9.81 1.48
C ARG A 18 -3.99 9.79 2.98
N THR A 19 -4.50 10.92 3.48
CA THR A 19 -4.97 11.02 4.86
C THR A 19 -6.39 10.48 4.97
N MET A 20 -6.62 9.65 5.98
CA MET A 20 -7.91 9.05 6.32
C MET A 20 -8.24 9.32 7.79
N THR A 21 -9.52 9.19 8.13
CA THR A 21 -9.94 9.00 9.51
C THR A 21 -9.51 7.62 10.03
N PRO A 22 -9.44 7.38 11.35
CA PRO A 22 -9.11 6.07 11.90
C PRO A 22 -10.07 4.95 11.44
N ASP A 23 -11.37 5.23 11.35
CA ASP A 23 -12.37 4.24 10.92
C ASP A 23 -12.21 3.86 9.44
N GLU A 24 -11.94 4.85 8.57
CA GLU A 24 -11.63 4.59 7.16
C GLU A 24 -10.34 3.80 6.99
N PHE A 25 -9.32 4.09 7.80
CA PHE A 25 -8.06 3.35 7.80
C PHE A 25 -8.27 1.90 8.22
N ASP A 26 -9.00 1.68 9.32
CA ASP A 26 -9.26 0.33 9.84
C ASP A 26 -10.09 -0.48 8.84
N GLY A 27 -11.09 0.16 8.23
CA GLY A 27 -11.88 -0.43 7.14
C GLY A 27 -11.04 -0.74 5.90
N PHE A 28 -10.09 0.12 5.53
CA PHE A 28 -9.15 -0.13 4.45
C PHE A 28 -8.22 -1.31 4.75
N ALA A 29 -7.57 -1.31 5.92
CA ALA A 29 -6.62 -2.32 6.36
C ALA A 29 -7.26 -3.71 6.53
N ALA A 30 -8.53 -3.78 6.92
CA ALA A 30 -9.28 -5.02 7.00
C ALA A 30 -9.66 -5.61 5.61
N ASN A 31 -9.61 -4.80 4.55
CA ASN A 31 -10.16 -5.14 3.24
C ASN A 31 -9.18 -4.88 2.09
N LEU A 32 -7.89 -5.20 2.24
CA LEU A 32 -6.83 -4.81 1.28
C LEU A 32 -7.08 -5.19 -0.19
N LEU A 33 -7.82 -6.28 -0.45
CA LEU A 33 -8.12 -6.77 -1.80
C LEU A 33 -9.37 -6.15 -2.45
N THR A 34 -10.12 -5.33 -1.72
CA THR A 34 -11.27 -4.60 -2.30
C THR A 34 -10.78 -3.57 -3.32
N SER A 35 -11.45 -3.48 -4.47
CA SER A 35 -11.15 -2.48 -5.49
C SER A 35 -11.38 -1.06 -4.96
N ARG A 36 -10.47 -0.16 -5.32
CA ARG A 36 -10.53 1.29 -5.10
C ARG A 36 -10.04 2.00 -6.35
N ASP A 37 -10.89 2.82 -6.96
CA ASP A 37 -10.54 3.61 -8.15
C ASP A 37 -9.30 4.48 -7.95
N TRP A 38 -9.08 4.97 -6.73
CA TRP A 38 -7.93 5.80 -6.41
C TRP A 38 -6.61 5.02 -6.31
N LEU A 39 -6.62 3.69 -6.30
CA LEU A 39 -5.40 2.87 -6.44
C LEU A 39 -5.09 2.52 -7.89
N ALA A 40 -6.08 2.61 -8.79
CA ALA A 40 -5.94 2.19 -10.17
C ALA A 40 -4.74 2.86 -10.87
N ARG A 41 -3.96 2.04 -11.59
CA ARG A 41 -2.77 2.47 -12.35
C ARG A 41 -1.61 3.02 -11.51
N LYS A 42 -1.64 2.85 -10.18
CA LYS A 42 -0.54 3.24 -9.29
C LYS A 42 0.37 2.06 -8.97
N GLY A 43 1.55 2.36 -8.43
CA GLY A 43 2.51 1.35 -8.01
C GLY A 43 3.47 0.86 -9.09
N GLY A 44 4.11 -0.27 -8.84
CA GLY A 44 5.18 -0.81 -9.67
C GLY A 44 6.57 -0.39 -9.20
N TYR A 45 7.55 -0.45 -10.10
CA TYR A 45 8.95 -0.26 -9.77
C TYR A 45 9.54 1.02 -10.39
N LEU A 46 10.43 1.65 -9.64
CA LEU A 46 11.39 2.62 -10.15
C LEU A 46 12.79 2.16 -9.75
N GLY A 47 13.54 1.61 -10.71
CA GLY A 47 14.81 0.95 -10.43
C GLY A 47 14.62 -0.24 -9.47
N GLN A 48 15.30 -0.19 -8.33
CA GLN A 48 15.20 -1.21 -7.26
C GLN A 48 14.13 -0.89 -6.20
N GLY A 49 13.45 0.26 -6.31
CA GLY A 49 12.42 0.67 -5.35
C GLY A 49 11.01 0.44 -5.86
N ARG A 50 10.06 0.42 -4.93
CA ARG A 50 8.63 0.35 -5.19
C ARG A 50 8.00 1.73 -5.12
N LEU A 51 7.11 2.00 -6.06
CA LEU A 51 6.24 3.17 -6.02
C LEU A 51 5.06 2.83 -5.11
N CYS A 52 4.84 3.65 -4.08
CA CYS A 52 3.80 3.39 -3.10
C CYS A 52 2.90 4.62 -2.91
N VAL A 53 1.66 4.36 -2.53
CA VAL A 53 0.77 5.33 -1.90
C VAL A 53 0.96 5.22 -0.39
N GLU A 54 1.27 6.33 0.27
CA GLU A 54 1.31 6.38 1.74
C GLU A 54 -0.10 6.59 2.28
N ILE A 55 -0.54 5.73 3.18
CA ILE A 55 -1.81 5.86 3.89
C ILE A 55 -1.52 6.28 5.32
N HIS A 56 -2.10 7.40 5.72
CA HIS A 56 -1.94 7.99 7.04
C HIS A 56 -3.30 8.17 7.72
N ALA A 57 -3.39 7.84 9.01
CA ALA A 57 -4.49 8.24 9.86
C ALA A 57 -3.98 8.58 11.27
N PRO A 58 -4.56 9.57 11.97
CA PRO A 58 -4.18 9.90 13.34
C PRO A 58 -4.30 8.69 14.28
N GLY A 59 -3.24 8.38 15.02
CA GLY A 59 -3.22 7.24 15.96
C GLY A 59 -3.20 5.86 15.29
N ARG A 60 -2.80 5.78 14.00
CA ARG A 60 -2.59 4.53 13.26
C ARG A 60 -1.18 4.48 12.65
N PRO A 61 -0.63 3.28 12.39
CA PRO A 61 0.64 3.16 11.70
C PRO A 61 0.53 3.65 10.25
N TYR A 62 1.65 4.05 9.66
CA TYR A 62 1.71 4.34 8.23
C TYR A 62 1.70 3.04 7.42
N LEU A 63 0.94 3.02 6.33
CA LEU A 63 0.97 1.94 5.34
C LEU A 63 1.52 2.47 4.03
N TYR A 64 2.34 1.67 3.37
CA TYR A 64 2.85 1.94 2.03
C TYR A 64 2.30 0.90 1.08
N VAL A 65 1.44 1.32 0.17
CA VAL A 65 0.65 0.43 -0.69
C VAL A 65 1.16 0.52 -2.12
N ASP A 66 1.56 -0.61 -2.68
CA ASP A 66 1.90 -0.76 -4.09
C ASP A 66 0.83 -1.65 -4.77
N PRO A 67 -0.08 -1.06 -5.57
CA PRO A 67 -1.08 -1.78 -6.35
C PRO A 67 -0.52 -2.50 -7.58
N SER A 68 0.73 -2.20 -7.97
CA SER A 68 1.40 -2.71 -9.17
C SER A 68 0.50 -2.67 -10.41
N GLY A 69 -0.08 -1.50 -10.67
CA GLY A 69 -0.98 -1.20 -11.79
C GLY A 69 -2.45 -1.58 -11.57
N SER A 70 -2.75 -2.37 -10.52
CA SER A 70 -4.12 -2.77 -10.17
C SER A 70 -4.87 -1.64 -9.45
N ASP A 71 -6.11 -1.91 -9.06
CA ASP A 71 -7.00 -1.07 -8.26
C ASP A 71 -7.16 -1.56 -6.80
N PHE A 72 -6.34 -2.50 -6.35
CA PHE A 72 -6.33 -3.00 -4.97
C PHE A 72 -4.89 -3.16 -4.46
N CYS A 73 -4.73 -3.36 -3.14
CA CYS A 73 -3.42 -3.47 -2.52
C CYS A 73 -2.77 -4.84 -2.82
N ARG A 74 -1.75 -4.87 -3.68
CA ARG A 74 -0.97 -6.09 -3.99
C ARG A 74 0.20 -6.30 -3.04
N TYR A 75 0.94 -5.23 -2.75
CA TYR A 75 2.03 -5.23 -1.78
C TYR A 75 1.81 -4.13 -0.76
N ILE A 76 2.16 -4.43 0.48
CA ILE A 76 2.03 -3.51 1.60
C ILE A 76 3.27 -3.59 2.48
N ALA A 77 3.75 -2.43 2.91
CA ALA A 77 4.69 -2.32 4.00
C ALA A 77 4.08 -1.47 5.11
N ARG A 78 4.45 -1.77 6.36
CA ARG A 78 4.11 -0.97 7.54
C ARG A 78 5.40 -0.49 8.17
N LEU A 79 5.48 0.80 8.48
CA LEU A 79 6.56 1.30 9.34
C LEU A 79 6.14 1.08 10.81
N GLY A 80 6.92 0.30 11.56
CA GLY A 80 6.69 -0.04 12.97
C GLY A 80 6.77 -1.54 13.21
#